data_AF-A0A328AHZ7-F1
#
_entry.id   AF-A0A328AHZ7-F1
#
_cell.length_a   1.000
_cell.length_b   1.000
_cell.length_c   1.000
_cell.angle_alpha   90.00
_cell.angle_beta   90.00
_cell.angle_gamma   90.00
#
_symmetry.space_group_name_H-M   'P 1'
#
loop_
_entity.id
_entity.type
_entity.pdbx_description
1 polymer ?
#
loop_
_entity_poly.entity_id
_entity_poly.type
_entity_poly.pdbx_seq_one_letter_code
_entity_poly.pdbx_strand_id
1 'polypeptide(L)'
;MSRIHPLIIGLAGALAVANAAVAAHPDSHRQDAPEPAAMNIQGEQQSWIADPHMHAFYDLTVQAFAGGPAHVDQAAFTEKSYALFRDFAVSRRMSPEGMVDHLKLIPGQVVQIAKDDPEVLKSYDNFVAAVFGPQ
;
A
#
# COMPACT_ATOMS: atom_id res chain seq x y z
N MET A 1 15.26 -11.14 -40.73
CA MET A 1 16.22 -11.87 -39.87
C MET A 1 15.43 -12.73 -38.90
N SER A 2 15.36 -14.04 -39.14
CA SER A 2 14.72 -14.99 -38.22
C SER A 2 15.80 -15.73 -37.43
N ARG A 3 15.57 -16.02 -36.16
CA ARG A 3 16.38 -16.96 -35.38
C ARG A 3 15.51 -18.11 -34.89
N ILE A 4 16.07 -19.31 -35.01
CA ILE A 4 15.44 -20.61 -34.80
C ILE A 4 16.09 -21.24 -33.55
N HIS A 5 15.30 -21.82 -32.65
CA HIS A 5 15.80 -22.63 -31.52
C HIS A 5 16.27 -24.01 -32.01
N PRO A 6 17.25 -24.66 -31.35
CA PRO A 6 16.95 -25.98 -30.79
C PRO A 6 17.77 -26.43 -29.55
N LEU A 7 17.32 -27.55 -28.94
CA LEU A 7 18.04 -28.56 -28.11
C LEU A 7 18.69 -28.09 -26.77
N ILE A 8 18.36 -28.61 -25.58
CA ILE A 8 18.34 -30.01 -25.06
C ILE A 8 19.69 -30.74 -25.16
N ILE A 9 20.44 -30.83 -24.05
CA ILE A 9 21.12 -31.99 -23.38
C ILE A 9 21.58 -31.44 -21.98
N GLY A 10 21.60 -32.13 -20.83
CA GLY A 10 21.19 -33.51 -20.49
C GLY A 10 22.28 -34.33 -19.77
N LEU A 11 22.44 -34.24 -18.44
CA LEU A 11 23.42 -35.05 -17.68
C LEU A 11 22.89 -35.56 -16.33
N ALA A 12 23.28 -36.76 -15.93
CA ALA A 12 22.78 -37.49 -14.76
C ALA A 12 23.90 -38.08 -13.89
N GLY A 13 23.60 -38.30 -12.60
CA GLY A 13 24.10 -39.46 -11.84
C GLY A 13 25.30 -39.27 -10.87
N ALA A 14 25.04 -39.53 -9.58
CA ALA A 14 25.87 -40.20 -8.55
C ALA A 14 25.30 -39.83 -7.16
N LEU A 15 24.47 -40.62 -6.47
CA LEU A 15 24.61 -41.98 -5.88
C LEU A 15 25.45 -42.05 -4.57
N ALA A 16 24.75 -42.02 -3.42
CA ALA A 16 25.06 -42.59 -2.08
C ALA A 16 26.36 -42.15 -1.35
N VAL A 17 26.43 -41.99 -0.01
CA VAL A 17 26.32 -43.05 1.03
C VAL A 17 25.98 -42.49 2.45
N ALA A 18 25.00 -43.13 3.09
CA ALA A 18 24.74 -43.47 4.52
C ALA A 18 25.18 -42.64 5.77
N ASN A 19 24.31 -42.76 6.79
CA ASN A 19 24.50 -42.63 8.27
C ASN A 19 24.71 -41.21 8.85
N ALA A 20 24.00 -40.78 9.92
CA ALA A 20 23.78 -41.51 11.17
C ALA A 20 22.56 -41.05 12.03
N ALA A 21 22.12 -41.97 12.90
CA ALA A 21 21.46 -41.80 14.21
C ALA A 21 20.37 -40.72 14.45
N VAL A 22 19.15 -41.21 14.71
CA VAL A 22 18.19 -40.56 15.63
C VAL A 22 18.65 -40.76 17.07
N ALA A 23 18.81 -39.68 17.85
CA ALA A 23 18.50 -39.62 19.28
C ALA A 23 18.59 -38.18 19.85
N ALA A 24 17.58 -37.80 20.63
CA ALA A 24 17.59 -36.73 21.65
C ALA A 24 18.02 -35.30 21.24
N HIS A 25 17.03 -34.46 20.93
CA HIS A 25 17.04 -33.07 21.42
C HIS A 25 16.08 -32.97 22.61
N PRO A 26 16.50 -32.43 23.77
CA PRO A 26 15.63 -32.26 24.92
C PRO A 26 14.65 -31.10 24.73
N ASP A 27 13.49 -31.20 25.39
CA ASP A 27 12.60 -30.07 25.65
C ASP A 27 13.38 -28.92 26.30
N SER A 28 13.44 -27.78 25.59
CA SER A 28 13.95 -26.51 26.10
C SER A 28 13.40 -25.38 25.24
N HIS A 29 12.27 -24.85 25.68
CA HIS A 29 11.69 -23.58 25.26
C HIS A 29 11.68 -23.30 23.74
N ARG A 30 10.64 -23.79 23.08
CA ARG A 30 10.03 -23.03 22.00
C ARG A 30 9.54 -21.71 22.62
N GLN A 31 10.37 -20.67 22.57
CA GLN A 31 9.85 -19.31 22.62
C GLN A 31 9.02 -19.13 21.36
N ASP A 32 7.71 -19.24 21.50
CA ASP A 32 6.81 -18.61 20.54
C ASP A 32 7.14 -17.11 20.59
N ALA A 33 7.91 -16.66 19.60
CA ALA A 33 8.01 -15.24 19.32
C ALA A 33 6.57 -14.76 19.13
N PRO A 34 6.13 -13.68 19.81
CA PRO A 34 4.80 -13.17 19.60
C PRO A 34 4.64 -12.90 18.11
N GLU A 35 3.67 -13.55 17.47
CA GLU A 35 3.35 -13.27 16.08
C GLU A 35 3.18 -11.76 15.96
N PRO A 36 3.79 -11.10 14.95
CA PRO A 36 3.66 -9.67 14.79
C PRO A 36 2.16 -9.40 14.71
N ALA A 37 1.64 -8.68 15.71
CA ALA A 37 0.21 -8.58 15.91
C ALA A 37 -0.41 -8.18 14.59
N ALA A 38 -1.28 -9.04 14.05
CA ALA A 38 -2.13 -8.69 12.93
C ALA A 38 -3.08 -7.61 13.43
N MET A 39 -2.57 -6.36 13.45
CA MET A 39 -3.36 -5.16 13.63
C MET A 39 -4.55 -5.32 12.70
N ASN A 40 -5.75 -5.16 13.23
CA ASN A 40 -6.97 -5.44 12.51
C ASN A 40 -7.06 -4.46 11.33
N ILE A 41 -6.52 -4.86 10.17
CA ILE A 41 -6.28 -3.96 9.03
C ILE A 41 -7.61 -3.34 8.57
N GLN A 42 -8.70 -4.11 8.63
CA GLN A 42 -10.04 -3.61 8.34
C GLN A 42 -10.51 -2.59 9.40
N GLY A 43 -10.34 -2.87 10.69
CA GLY A 43 -10.69 -1.92 11.76
C GLY A 43 -9.86 -0.63 11.73
N GLU A 44 -8.58 -0.75 11.38
CA GLU A 44 -7.69 0.38 11.17
C GLU A 44 -8.11 1.20 9.94
N GLN A 45 -8.35 0.55 8.80
CA GLN A 45 -8.86 1.16 7.56
C GLN A 45 -10.18 1.91 7.80
N GLN A 46 -11.16 1.30 8.48
CA GLN A 46 -12.41 1.99 8.83
C GLN A 46 -12.16 3.22 9.71
N SER A 47 -11.22 3.13 10.65
CA SER A 47 -10.84 4.29 11.45
C SER A 47 -10.20 5.40 10.60
N TRP A 48 -9.44 5.08 9.55
CA TRP A 48 -8.82 6.05 8.65
C TRP A 48 -9.89 6.73 7.78
N ILE A 49 -10.82 5.94 7.22
CA ILE A 49 -11.96 6.44 6.44
C ILE A 49 -12.84 7.39 7.26
N ALA A 50 -13.06 7.10 8.55
CA ALA A 50 -13.80 7.99 9.45
C ALA A 50 -12.98 9.20 9.97
N ASP A 51 -11.71 9.36 9.56
CA ASP A 51 -10.83 10.42 10.07
C ASP A 51 -11.09 11.76 9.35
N PRO A 52 -11.24 12.89 10.08
CA PRO A 52 -11.40 14.20 9.47
C PRO A 52 -10.29 14.58 8.47
N HIS A 53 -9.08 14.04 8.61
CA HIS A 53 -8.01 14.28 7.65
C HIS A 53 -8.27 13.58 6.31
N MET A 54 -8.85 12.38 6.29
CA MET A 54 -9.20 11.70 5.03
C MET A 54 -10.36 12.39 4.31
N HIS A 55 -11.32 12.97 5.05
CA HIS A 55 -12.31 13.89 4.49
C HIS A 55 -11.65 15.15 3.90
N ALA A 56 -10.73 15.79 4.63
CA ALA A 56 -10.01 16.96 4.12
C ALA A 56 -9.13 16.64 2.89
N PHE A 57 -8.65 15.39 2.74
CA PHE A 57 -7.92 14.95 1.54
C PHE A 57 -8.85 14.78 0.34
N TYR A 58 -10.08 14.29 0.53
CA TYR A 58 -11.13 14.32 -0.48
C TYR A 58 -11.48 15.77 -0.89
N ASP A 59 -11.74 16.66 0.07
CA ASP A 59 -12.07 18.07 -0.19
C ASP A 59 -10.94 18.80 -0.96
N LEU A 60 -9.69 18.53 -0.58
CA LEU A 60 -8.50 19.02 -1.28
C LEU A 60 -8.44 18.48 -2.73
N THR A 61 -8.84 17.23 -2.96
CA THR A 61 -8.90 16.62 -4.29
C THR A 61 -9.99 17.27 -5.14
N VAL A 62 -11.20 17.43 -4.61
CA VAL A 62 -12.31 18.13 -5.28
C VAL A 62 -11.90 19.57 -5.63
N GLN A 63 -11.23 20.28 -4.71
CA GLN A 63 -10.71 21.62 -4.96
C GLN A 63 -9.65 21.64 -6.08
N ALA A 64 -8.71 20.68 -6.10
CA ALA A 64 -7.68 20.59 -7.13
C ALA A 64 -8.26 20.33 -8.54
N PHE A 65 -9.41 19.64 -8.61
CA PHE A 65 -10.14 19.36 -9.85
C PHE A 65 -11.25 20.37 -10.18
N ALA A 66 -11.44 21.44 -9.40
CA ALA A 66 -12.49 22.44 -9.64
C ALA A 66 -12.38 23.17 -10.99
N GLY A 67 -11.17 23.27 -11.56
CA GLY A 67 -10.92 23.76 -12.92
C GLY A 67 -11.04 22.70 -14.03
N GLY A 68 -11.36 21.45 -13.68
CA GLY A 68 -11.37 20.29 -14.57
C GLY A 68 -10.02 19.53 -14.61
N PRO A 69 -10.03 18.26 -15.07
CA PRO A 69 -8.88 17.34 -14.98
C PRO A 69 -7.62 17.80 -15.74
N ALA A 70 -7.78 18.66 -16.75
CA ALA A 70 -6.67 19.23 -17.53
C ALA A 70 -5.92 20.36 -16.80
N HIS A 71 -6.48 20.92 -15.73
CA HIS A 71 -6.00 22.12 -15.04
C HIS A 71 -5.43 21.84 -13.63
N VAL A 72 -5.29 20.57 -13.26
CA VAL A 72 -4.78 20.14 -11.95
C VAL A 72 -3.28 20.46 -11.83
N ASP A 73 -2.92 21.38 -10.93
CA ASP A 73 -1.54 21.54 -10.47
C ASP A 73 -1.17 20.37 -9.55
N GLN A 74 -0.60 19.33 -10.15
CA GLN A 74 -0.22 18.11 -9.44
C GLN A 74 0.90 18.35 -8.41
N ALA A 75 1.77 19.35 -8.61
CA ALA A 75 2.83 19.65 -7.66
C ALA A 75 2.26 20.28 -6.39
N ALA A 76 1.44 21.34 -6.56
CA ALA A 76 0.78 22.00 -5.44
C ALA A 76 -0.22 21.09 -4.71
N PHE A 77 -0.92 20.21 -5.43
CA PHE A 77 -1.79 19.19 -4.82
C PHE A 77 -0.99 18.19 -3.98
N THR A 78 0.13 17.69 -4.50
CA THR A 78 1.00 16.75 -3.79
C THR A 78 1.59 17.36 -2.51
N GLU A 79 2.08 18.60 -2.58
CA GLU A 79 2.63 19.31 -1.42
C GLU A 79 1.58 19.50 -0.30
N LYS A 80 0.39 19.98 -0.66
CA LYS A 80 -0.74 20.13 0.28
C LYS A 80 -1.18 18.79 0.87
N SER A 81 -1.19 17.73 0.07
CA SER A 81 -1.51 16.37 0.54
C SER A 81 -0.48 15.88 1.56
N TYR A 82 0.81 16.12 1.33
CA TYR A 82 1.86 15.75 2.28
C TYR A 82 1.79 16.58 3.58
N ALA A 83 1.34 17.84 3.54
CA ALA A 83 1.09 18.60 4.77
C ALA A 83 -0.01 17.92 5.60
N LEU A 84 -1.15 17.63 4.96
CA LEU A 84 -2.27 16.93 5.58
C LEU A 84 -1.89 15.53 6.12
N PHE A 85 -1.05 14.76 5.41
CA PHE A 85 -0.58 13.45 5.88
C PHE A 85 0.32 13.55 7.12
N ARG A 86 1.05 14.66 7.31
CA ARG A 86 1.80 14.91 8.56
C ARG A 86 0.85 15.20 9.72
N ASP A 87 -0.18 16.01 9.51
CA ASP A 87 -1.17 16.33 10.53
C ASP A 87 -1.97 15.08 10.94
N PHE A 88 -2.34 14.24 9.97
CA PHE A 88 -2.93 12.91 10.19
C PHE A 88 -2.00 12.01 11.02
N ALA A 89 -0.69 11.98 10.73
CA ALA A 89 0.26 11.22 11.54
C ALA A 89 0.29 11.68 13.01
N VAL A 90 0.26 13.00 13.24
CA VAL A 90 0.24 13.59 14.58
C VAL A 90 -1.04 13.20 15.32
N SER A 91 -2.21 13.23 14.65
CA SER A 91 -3.48 12.80 15.26
C SER A 91 -3.44 11.32 15.68
N ARG A 92 -2.76 10.47 14.89
CA ARG A 92 -2.54 9.04 15.15
C ARG A 92 -1.37 8.69 16.07
N ARG A 93 -0.59 9.68 16.54
CA ARG A 93 0.66 9.48 17.30
C ARG A 93 1.72 8.65 16.54
N MET A 94 1.73 8.78 15.21
CA MET A 94 2.69 8.15 14.29
C MET A 94 3.78 9.14 13.86
N SER A 95 4.83 8.67 13.17
CA SER A 95 5.84 9.56 12.58
C SER A 95 5.26 10.33 11.40
N PRO A 96 5.37 11.67 11.36
CA PRO A 96 4.96 12.48 10.21
C PRO A 96 5.67 12.10 8.91
N GLU A 97 6.99 11.87 8.99
CA GLU A 97 7.82 11.46 7.86
C GLU A 97 7.48 10.04 7.40
N GLY A 98 7.26 9.12 8.35
CA GLY A 98 6.84 7.74 8.04
C GLY A 98 5.46 7.67 7.39
N MET A 99 4.51 8.52 7.82
CA MET A 99 3.18 8.60 7.21
C MET A 99 3.24 9.21 5.80
N VAL A 100 4.04 10.26 5.59
CA VAL A 100 4.28 10.78 4.23
C VAL A 100 4.95 9.73 3.37
N ASP A 101 5.94 8.98 3.87
CA ASP A 101 6.60 7.93 3.08
C ASP A 101 5.64 6.80 2.68
N HIS A 102 4.76 6.40 3.60
CA HIS A 102 3.71 5.42 3.37
C HIS A 102 2.68 5.88 2.32
N LEU A 103 2.26 7.15 2.37
CA LEU A 103 1.19 7.70 1.54
C LEU A 103 1.66 8.47 0.29
N LYS A 104 2.97 8.64 0.06
CA LYS A 104 3.53 9.52 -0.99
C LYS A 104 3.02 9.27 -2.42
N LEU A 105 2.59 8.04 -2.72
CA LEU A 105 2.09 7.68 -4.05
C LEU A 105 0.60 8.02 -4.23
N ILE A 106 -0.17 8.09 -3.14
CA ILE A 106 -1.63 8.26 -3.17
C ILE A 106 -2.05 9.55 -3.91
N PRO A 107 -1.45 10.73 -3.71
CA PRO A 107 -1.85 11.93 -4.45
C PRO A 107 -1.68 11.80 -5.97
N GLY A 108 -0.60 11.15 -6.42
CA GLY A 108 -0.38 10.89 -7.84
C GLY A 108 -1.38 9.88 -8.42
N GLN A 109 -1.70 8.84 -7.66
CA GLN A 109 -2.69 7.83 -8.04
C GLN A 109 -4.10 8.42 -8.09
N VAL A 110 -4.51 9.19 -7.09
CA VAL A 110 -5.80 9.91 -7.05
C VAL A 110 -5.94 10.86 -8.25
N VAL A 111 -4.89 11.61 -8.60
CA VAL A 111 -4.91 12.47 -9.78
C VAL A 111 -5.09 11.68 -11.08
N GLN A 112 -4.48 10.50 -11.19
CA GLN A 112 -4.67 9.64 -12.37
C GLN A 112 -6.09 9.06 -12.42
N ILE A 113 -6.56 8.47 -11.31
CA ILE A 113 -7.90 7.87 -11.19
C ILE A 113 -8.98 8.91 -11.53
N ALA A 114 -8.93 10.12 -10.97
CA ALA A 114 -9.93 11.17 -11.24
C ALA A 114 -9.82 11.81 -12.63
N LYS A 115 -8.71 11.59 -13.38
CA LYS A 115 -8.61 11.93 -14.81
C LYS A 115 -9.26 10.85 -15.68
N ASP A 116 -9.11 9.58 -15.31
CA ASP A 116 -9.63 8.44 -16.06
C ASP A 116 -11.14 8.23 -15.79
N ASP A 117 -11.58 8.44 -14.55
CA ASP A 117 -12.98 8.41 -14.11
C ASP A 117 -13.30 9.58 -13.15
N PRO A 118 -13.90 10.68 -13.64
CA PRO A 118 -14.33 11.80 -12.80
C PRO A 118 -15.46 11.48 -11.81
N GLU A 119 -16.16 10.34 -11.95
CA GLU A 119 -17.26 9.97 -11.04
C GLU A 119 -16.76 9.69 -9.61
N VAL A 120 -15.47 9.38 -9.44
CA VAL A 120 -14.84 9.17 -8.12
C VAL A 120 -14.89 10.41 -7.23
N LEU A 121 -15.06 11.60 -7.79
CA LEU A 121 -15.12 12.87 -7.04
C LEU A 121 -16.55 13.33 -6.72
N LYS A 122 -17.58 12.56 -7.09
CA LYS A 122 -18.99 12.95 -6.84
C LYS A 122 -19.45 12.73 -5.41
N SER A 123 -18.80 11.83 -4.67
CA SER A 123 -19.10 11.55 -3.26
C SER A 123 -17.85 11.08 -2.54
N TYR A 124 -17.86 11.23 -1.21
CA TYR A 124 -16.81 10.67 -0.37
C TYR A 124 -16.74 9.14 -0.49
N ASP A 125 -17.90 8.46 -0.57
CA ASP A 125 -17.96 7.00 -0.69
C ASP A 125 -17.32 6.49 -1.99
N ASN A 126 -17.53 7.18 -3.12
CA ASN A 126 -16.90 6.84 -4.40
C ASN A 126 -15.37 7.01 -4.31
N PHE A 127 -14.91 8.10 -3.68
CA PHE A 127 -13.49 8.36 -3.46
C PHE A 127 -12.85 7.31 -2.56
N VAL A 128 -13.51 6.95 -1.46
CA VAL A 128 -13.07 5.89 -0.54
C VAL A 128 -12.98 4.55 -1.27
N ALA A 129 -14.00 4.18 -2.05
CA ALA A 129 -13.98 2.96 -2.84
C ALA A 129 -12.83 2.93 -3.86
N ALA A 130 -12.47 4.07 -4.44
CA ALA A 130 -11.37 4.19 -5.39
C ALA A 130 -9.97 4.16 -4.74
N VAL A 131 -9.81 4.71 -3.54
CA VAL A 131 -8.52 4.79 -2.83
C VAL A 131 -8.24 3.56 -1.97
N PHE A 132 -9.26 3.06 -1.27
CA PHE A 132 -9.15 1.99 -0.26
C PHE A 132 -9.80 0.67 -0.70
N GLY A 133 -10.43 0.63 -1.88
CA GLY A 133 -11.18 -0.52 -2.38
C GLY A 133 -12.61 -0.59 -1.82
N PRO A 134 -13.43 -1.55 -2.32
CA PRO A 134 -14.78 -1.79 -1.81
C PRO A 134 -14.75 -2.17 -0.32
N GLN A 135 -15.80 -1.74 0.40
CA GLN A 135 -15.97 -1.90 1.85
C GLN A 135 -16.81 -3.13 2.20
#